data_AF-A0A3D5VG64-F1
#
_entry.id   AF-A0A3D5VG64-F1
#
_cell.length_a   1.000
_cell.length_b   1.000
_cell.length_c   1.000
_cell.angle_alpha   90.00
_cell.angle_beta   90.00
_cell.angle_gamma   90.00
#
_symmetry.space_group_name_H-M   'P 1'
#
loop_
_entity.id
_entity.type
_entity.pdbx_description
1 polymer ?
#
loop_
_entity_poly.entity_id
_entity_poly.type
_entity_poly.pdbx_seq_one_letter_code
_entity_poly.pdbx_strand_id
1 'polypeptide(L)'
;MTQWTKLLTLILIMTTIAAAAALSVPVIVREINLGIDLRGGVYVLLEAQTAEDGGEQTPGDGEAVAQEPLGWWQKVTAWFDGLFGGKEGQEAGGISADDMAATVAVLRNRVDSFGLTEPIIQREGERRIRIELATDPTKPEQSQREILETIGKTALLEFKDASGKTVLTGANLTVAQAVYQTDEFGRQVPMVSLEFDSKGAQIFAELTASHIG
;
A
#
# COMPACT_ATOMS: atom_id res chain seq x y z
N MET A 1 53.74 -50.09 11.31
CA MET A 1 52.63 -50.07 12.28
C MET A 1 51.88 -48.76 12.11
N THR A 2 50.64 -48.82 11.62
CA THR A 2 49.77 -47.64 11.45
C THR A 2 49.41 -47.07 12.81
N GLN A 3 49.51 -45.74 12.98
CA GLN A 3 49.20 -45.07 14.24
C GLN A 3 47.70 -44.83 14.35
N TRP A 4 46.94 -45.88 14.66
CA TRP A 4 45.49 -45.89 14.78
C TRP A 4 44.93 -44.82 15.74
N THR A 5 45.69 -44.46 16.78
CA THR A 5 45.36 -43.37 17.69
C THR A 5 45.27 -42.02 17.00
N LYS A 6 46.15 -41.73 16.03
CA LYS A 6 46.13 -40.50 15.22
C LYS A 6 44.96 -40.47 14.23
N LEU A 7 44.56 -41.63 13.73
CA LEU A 7 43.40 -41.75 12.84
C LEU A 7 42.09 -41.48 13.59
N LEU A 8 41.95 -42.01 14.80
CA LEU A 8 40.80 -41.76 15.67
C LEU A 8 40.69 -40.29 16.08
N THR A 9 41.81 -39.64 16.39
CA THR A 9 41.81 -38.20 16.70
C THR A 9 41.41 -37.35 15.50
N LEU A 10 41.86 -37.71 14.30
CA LEU A 10 41.51 -36.98 13.07
C LEU A 10 40.01 -37.12 12.75
N ILE A 11 39.43 -38.32 12.92
CA ILE A 11 37.99 -38.54 12.75
C ILE A 11 37.17 -37.75 13.77
N LEU A 12 37.63 -37.65 15.03
CA LEU A 12 36.97 -36.87 16.07
C LEU A 12 36.98 -35.36 15.75
N ILE A 13 38.13 -34.85 15.28
CA ILE A 13 38.26 -33.44 14.86
C ILE A 13 37.37 -33.17 13.65
N MET A 14 37.33 -34.09 12.68
CA MET A 14 36.49 -33.91 11.49
C MET A 14 35.00 -33.94 11.82
N THR A 15 34.56 -34.82 12.73
CA THR A 15 33.15 -34.88 13.17
C THR A 15 32.75 -33.66 14.00
N THR A 16 33.65 -33.14 14.84
CA THR A 16 33.37 -31.90 15.59
C THR A 16 33.28 -30.67 14.67
N ILE A 17 34.17 -30.54 13.68
CA ILE A 17 34.07 -29.49 12.66
C ILE A 17 32.78 -29.63 11.85
N ALA A 18 32.42 -30.84 11.42
CA ALA A 18 31.20 -31.09 10.65
C ALA A 18 29.94 -30.77 11.47
N ALA A 19 29.90 -31.14 12.76
CA ALA A 19 28.78 -30.81 13.65
C ALA A 19 28.67 -29.29 13.89
N ALA A 20 29.80 -28.62 14.12
CA ALA A 20 29.84 -27.16 14.26
C ALA A 20 29.34 -26.46 12.98
N ALA A 21 29.77 -26.92 11.80
CA ALA A 21 29.31 -26.40 10.52
C ALA A 21 27.80 -26.62 10.34
N ALA A 22 27.30 -27.84 10.61
CA ALA A 22 25.88 -28.17 10.49
C ALA A 22 24.98 -27.33 11.40
N LEU A 23 25.45 -26.96 12.59
CA LEU A 23 24.74 -26.09 13.53
C LEU A 23 24.84 -24.60 13.15
N SER A 24 25.96 -24.19 12.55
CA SER A 24 26.22 -22.77 12.22
C SER A 24 25.54 -22.32 10.93
N VAL A 25 25.52 -23.19 9.91
CA VAL A 25 24.91 -22.89 8.60
C VAL A 25 23.47 -22.34 8.74
N PRO A 26 22.51 -23.02 9.42
CA PRO A 26 21.14 -22.54 9.49
C PRO A 26 20.96 -21.21 10.24
N VAL A 27 21.95 -20.74 11.01
CA VAL A 27 21.94 -19.42 11.67
C VAL A 27 22.41 -18.33 10.68
N ILE A 28 23.46 -18.61 9.91
CA ILE A 28 24.06 -17.64 8.98
C ILE A 28 23.19 -17.40 7.74
N VAL A 29 22.59 -18.45 7.15
CA VAL A 29 21.79 -18.28 5.92
C VAL A 29 20.46 -17.53 6.19
N ARG A 30 20.06 -17.35 7.46
CA ARG A 30 18.86 -16.57 7.83
C ARG A 30 19.03 -15.07 7.64
N GLU A 31 20.27 -14.56 7.67
CA GLU A 31 20.55 -13.11 7.58
C GLU A 31 20.95 -12.64 6.17
N ILE A 32 21.03 -13.55 5.18
CA ILE A 32 21.38 -13.19 3.80
C ILE A 32 20.11 -12.74 3.07
N ASN A 33 20.06 -11.46 2.69
CA ASN A 33 19.00 -10.96 1.82
C ASN A 33 19.13 -11.52 0.41
N LEU A 34 18.04 -12.12 -0.05
CA LEU A 34 17.93 -12.82 -1.32
C LEU A 34 16.88 -12.07 -2.14
N GLY A 35 17.18 -11.82 -3.41
CA GLY A 35 16.23 -11.18 -4.33
C GLY A 35 14.99 -12.03 -4.60
N ILE A 36 14.03 -11.47 -5.35
CA ILE A 36 12.76 -12.11 -5.66
C ILE A 36 12.92 -13.49 -6.33
N ASP A 37 13.96 -13.68 -7.13
CA ASP A 37 14.21 -14.96 -7.83
C ASP A 37 14.56 -16.09 -6.87
N LEU A 38 15.14 -15.74 -5.71
CA LEU A 38 15.67 -16.70 -4.73
C LEU A 38 14.74 -16.90 -3.52
N ARG A 39 13.89 -15.92 -3.19
CA ARG A 39 12.92 -15.98 -2.07
C ARG A 39 11.46 -16.12 -2.49
N GLY A 40 11.16 -15.86 -3.77
CA GLY A 40 9.79 -15.67 -4.24
C GLY A 40 9.23 -14.30 -3.82
N GLY A 41 8.28 -13.78 -4.60
CA GLY A 41 7.63 -12.49 -4.33
C GLY A 41 6.64 -12.09 -5.40
N VAL A 42 6.14 -10.86 -5.30
CA VAL A 42 5.15 -10.29 -6.24
C VAL A 42 5.79 -9.20 -7.07
N TYR A 43 5.56 -9.30 -8.38
CA TYR A 43 5.84 -8.24 -9.33
C TYR A 43 4.52 -7.67 -9.85
N VAL A 44 4.33 -6.35 -9.71
CA VAL A 44 3.14 -5.63 -10.17
C VAL A 44 3.56 -4.45 -11.02
N LEU A 45 2.91 -4.31 -12.17
CA LEU A 45 3.00 -3.10 -12.97
C LEU A 45 1.63 -2.42 -12.96
N LEU A 46 1.55 -1.27 -12.30
CA LEU A 46 0.37 -0.42 -12.29
C LEU A 46 0.48 0.62 -13.41
N GLU A 47 -0.62 0.89 -14.10
CA GLU A 47 -0.71 1.92 -15.13
C GLU A 47 -1.79 2.93 -14.72
N ALA A 48 -1.44 4.21 -14.72
CA ALA A 48 -2.38 5.28 -14.44
C ALA A 48 -3.37 5.41 -15.61
N GLN A 49 -4.66 5.36 -15.28
CA GLN A 49 -5.75 5.50 -16.23
C GLN A 49 -6.22 6.95 -16.26
N THR A 50 -6.37 7.50 -17.47
CA THR A 50 -7.03 8.79 -17.67
C THR A 50 -8.52 8.59 -17.95
N ALA A 51 -9.32 9.64 -17.77
CA ALA A 51 -10.75 9.58 -18.08
C ALA A 51 -11.03 9.33 -19.58
N GLU A 52 -10.05 9.58 -20.46
CA GLU A 52 -10.15 9.34 -21.91
C GLU A 52 -9.78 7.91 -22.32
N ASP A 53 -8.95 7.21 -21.54
CA ASP A 53 -8.56 5.81 -21.79
C ASP A 53 -9.68 4.79 -21.50
N GLY A 54 -10.84 5.23 -20.99
CA GLY A 54 -11.99 4.38 -20.64
C GLY A 54 -12.87 3.90 -21.80
N GLY A 55 -12.43 4.04 -23.06
CA GLY A 55 -13.12 3.54 -24.24
C GLY A 55 -13.09 2.01 -24.33
N GLU A 56 -14.27 1.42 -24.52
CA GLU A 56 -14.52 -0.02 -24.74
C GLU A 56 -14.39 -0.96 -23.52
N GLN A 57 -15.19 -0.72 -22.47
CA GLN A 57 -15.76 -1.86 -21.73
C GLN A 57 -16.98 -2.35 -22.51
N THR A 58 -16.82 -3.42 -23.31
CA THR A 58 -17.97 -4.15 -23.86
C THR A 58 -18.77 -4.74 -22.70
N PRO A 59 -19.98 -4.22 -22.39
CA PRO A 59 -20.83 -4.84 -21.39
C PRO A 59 -21.38 -6.12 -22.02
N GLY A 60 -21.10 -7.26 -21.38
CA GLY A 60 -21.78 -8.51 -21.69
C GLY A 60 -23.29 -8.29 -21.56
N ASP A 61 -23.98 -8.57 -22.64
CA ASP A 61 -25.41 -8.75 -22.83
C ASP A 61 -26.34 -8.39 -21.66
N GLY A 62 -27.09 -7.30 -21.87
CA GLY A 62 -28.46 -7.17 -21.37
C GLY A 62 -28.63 -6.35 -20.10
N GLU A 63 -28.66 -5.02 -20.23
CA GLU A 63 -29.74 -4.16 -19.71
C GLU A 63 -29.45 -2.69 -20.08
N ALA A 64 -30.46 -2.00 -20.61
CA ALA A 64 -30.36 -0.60 -20.97
C ALA A 64 -30.26 0.26 -19.69
N VAL A 65 -29.04 0.68 -19.35
CA VAL A 65 -28.79 1.59 -18.23
C VAL A 65 -29.07 3.02 -18.70
N ALA A 66 -30.08 3.64 -18.09
CA ALA A 66 -30.44 5.03 -18.32
C ALA A 66 -29.28 5.98 -17.94
N GLN A 67 -29.17 7.09 -18.67
CA GLN A 67 -28.12 8.10 -18.49
C GLN A 67 -28.23 8.79 -17.13
N GLU A 68 -27.30 8.46 -16.23
CA GLU A 68 -27.14 9.05 -14.89
C GLU A 68 -26.22 10.28 -14.92
N PRO A 69 -26.38 11.25 -14.01
CA PRO A 69 -25.62 12.49 -14.00
C PRO A 69 -24.16 12.27 -13.61
N LEU A 70 -23.25 12.96 -14.31
CA LEU A 70 -21.79 13.08 -14.15
C LEU A 70 -21.13 12.04 -13.22
N GLY A 71 -20.38 11.14 -13.85
CA GLY A 71 -19.65 10.04 -13.23
C GLY A 71 -18.74 10.52 -12.09
N TRP A 72 -18.74 9.76 -11.01
CA TRP A 72 -18.02 10.05 -9.77
C TRP A 72 -16.54 10.41 -9.97
N TRP A 73 -15.86 9.84 -10.97
CA TRP A 73 -14.47 10.16 -11.30
C TRP A 73 -14.25 11.60 -11.77
N GLN A 74 -15.21 12.19 -12.50
CA GLN A 74 -15.14 13.61 -12.89
C GLN A 74 -15.25 14.54 -11.67
N LYS A 75 -15.92 14.10 -10.61
CA LYS A 75 -15.99 14.86 -9.34
C LYS A 75 -14.67 14.77 -8.56
N VAL A 76 -13.97 13.63 -8.66
CA VAL A 76 -12.67 13.40 -8.01
C VAL A 76 -11.55 14.19 -8.68
N THR A 77 -11.51 14.25 -10.01
CA THR A 77 -10.46 14.99 -10.75
C THR A 77 -10.58 16.50 -10.56
N ALA A 78 -11.80 17.05 -10.62
CA ALA A 78 -12.05 18.47 -10.37
C ALA A 78 -11.66 18.90 -8.94
N TRP A 79 -11.76 17.97 -7.98
CA TRP A 79 -11.34 18.20 -6.60
C TRP A 79 -9.80 18.22 -6.43
N PHE A 80 -9.08 17.29 -7.09
CA PHE A 80 -7.61 17.24 -7.05
C PHE A 80 -6.97 18.50 -7.65
N ASP A 81 -7.51 18.98 -8.77
CA ASP A 81 -7.01 20.16 -9.48
C ASP A 81 -7.08 21.45 -8.62
N GLY A 82 -8.13 21.55 -7.79
CA GLY A 82 -8.30 22.66 -6.84
C GLY A 82 -7.39 22.59 -5.61
N LEU A 83 -6.88 21.42 -5.23
CA LEU A 83 -6.12 21.23 -3.99
C LEU A 83 -4.63 21.61 -4.14
N PHE A 84 -4.05 21.41 -5.32
CA PHE A 84 -2.61 21.61 -5.57
C PHE A 84 -2.30 22.86 -6.41
N GLY A 85 -3.30 23.70 -6.68
CA GLY A 85 -3.12 24.92 -7.45
C GLY A 85 -2.77 24.60 -8.89
N GLY A 86 -3.76 24.09 -9.64
CA GLY A 86 -3.69 24.02 -11.10
C GLY A 86 -3.28 25.39 -11.64
N LYS A 87 -2.08 25.47 -12.24
CA LYS A 87 -1.74 26.59 -13.09
C LYS A 87 -2.72 26.54 -14.26
N GLU A 88 -3.54 27.58 -14.41
CA GLU A 88 -4.38 27.78 -15.59
C GLU A 88 -3.52 27.55 -16.85
N GLY A 89 -3.81 26.47 -17.58
CA GLY A 89 -3.19 26.20 -18.87
C GLY A 89 -2.43 24.87 -19.04
N GLN A 90 -2.69 23.83 -18.24
CA GLN A 90 -2.27 22.47 -18.63
C GLN A 90 -3.47 21.53 -18.77
N GLU A 91 -3.49 20.87 -19.93
CA GLU A 91 -4.58 20.07 -20.48
C GLU A 91 -5.07 19.02 -19.48
N ALA A 92 -6.37 19.05 -19.17
CA ALA A 92 -7.06 18.19 -18.21
C ALA A 92 -7.15 16.70 -18.61
N GLY A 93 -6.23 16.21 -19.46
CA GLY A 93 -6.13 14.82 -19.90
C GLY A 93 -4.74 14.19 -19.70
N GLY A 94 -3.73 14.96 -19.30
CA GLY A 94 -2.37 14.45 -19.11
C GLY A 94 -2.10 13.99 -17.68
N ILE A 95 -1.60 12.77 -17.51
CA ILE A 95 -1.05 12.31 -16.22
C ILE A 95 0.20 13.14 -15.93
N SER A 96 0.16 13.99 -14.90
CA SER A 96 1.31 14.82 -14.53
C SER A 96 2.43 13.98 -13.91
N ALA A 97 3.67 14.40 -14.10
CA ALA A 97 4.81 13.83 -13.39
C ALA A 97 4.67 13.97 -11.86
N ASP A 98 4.03 15.05 -11.41
CA ASP A 98 3.77 15.31 -9.99
C ASP A 98 2.72 14.34 -9.44
N ASP A 99 1.67 14.02 -10.20
CA ASP A 99 0.66 13.02 -9.82
C ASP A 99 1.27 11.63 -9.68
N MET A 100 2.18 11.28 -10.59
CA MET A 100 2.93 10.02 -10.52
C MET A 100 3.82 9.96 -9.28
N ALA A 101 4.53 11.05 -8.96
CA ALA A 101 5.37 11.13 -7.78
C ALA A 101 4.55 11.04 -6.48
N ALA A 102 3.41 11.73 -6.40
CA ALA A 102 2.48 11.66 -5.28
C ALA A 102 1.93 10.23 -5.11
N THR A 103 1.54 9.58 -6.21
CA THR A 103 1.05 8.20 -6.20
C THR A 103 2.11 7.23 -5.70
N VAL A 104 3.38 7.37 -6.14
CA VAL A 104 4.50 6.57 -5.64
C VAL A 104 4.67 6.74 -4.12
N ALA A 105 4.58 7.97 -3.60
CA ALA A 105 4.69 8.24 -2.17
C ALA A 105 3.57 7.56 -1.36
N VAL A 106 2.33 7.62 -1.86
CA VAL A 106 1.17 6.95 -1.23
C VAL A 106 1.35 5.43 -1.24
N LEU A 107 1.76 4.85 -2.37
CA LEU A 107 2.01 3.42 -2.48
C LEU A 107 3.12 2.97 -1.54
N ARG A 108 4.18 3.77 -1.37
CA ARG A 108 5.25 3.49 -0.40
C ARG A 108 4.73 3.45 1.03
N ASN A 109 4.01 4.48 1.46
CA ASN A 109 3.44 4.51 2.82
C ASN A 109 2.50 3.31 3.09
N ARG A 110 1.71 2.90 2.08
CA ARG A 110 0.84 1.71 2.19
C ARG A 110 1.64 0.43 2.32
N VAL A 111 2.66 0.26 1.51
CA VAL A 111 3.49 -0.95 1.51
C VAL A 111 4.30 -1.05 2.81
N ASP A 112 4.81 0.07 3.32
CA ASP A 112 5.49 0.15 4.62
C ASP A 112 4.56 -0.26 5.78
N SER A 113 3.26 0.05 5.70
CA SER A 113 2.27 -0.33 6.72
C SER A 113 2.07 -1.84 6.86
N PHE A 114 2.43 -2.63 5.83
CA PHE A 114 2.40 -4.09 5.88
C PHE A 114 3.64 -4.70 6.56
N GLY A 115 4.61 -3.88 6.96
CA GLY A 115 5.85 -4.38 7.57
C GLY A 115 6.73 -5.17 6.60
N LEU A 116 6.58 -4.90 5.29
CA LEU A 116 7.41 -5.53 4.26
C LEU A 116 8.81 -4.93 4.31
N THR A 117 9.82 -5.79 4.41
CA THR A 117 11.17 -5.34 4.75
C THR A 117 11.83 -4.56 3.62
N GLU A 118 11.51 -4.85 2.35
CA GLU A 118 12.27 -4.32 1.20
C GLU A 118 11.41 -4.13 -0.07
N PRO A 119 10.44 -3.21 -0.08
CA PRO A 119 9.67 -2.94 -1.28
C PRO A 119 10.42 -2.06 -2.28
N ILE A 120 10.45 -2.46 -3.54
CA ILE A 120 10.94 -1.63 -4.63
C ILE A 120 9.75 -1.00 -5.33
N ILE A 121 9.61 0.32 -5.23
CA ILE A 121 8.54 1.08 -5.88
C ILE A 121 9.18 2.16 -6.73
N GLN A 122 9.04 2.03 -8.05
CA GLN A 122 9.68 2.90 -9.02
C GLN A 122 8.70 3.29 -10.13
N ARG A 123 8.80 4.52 -10.60
CA ARG A 123 8.12 4.94 -11.83
C ARG A 123 8.78 4.26 -13.03
N GLU A 124 7.96 3.73 -13.93
CA GLU A 124 8.39 3.12 -15.19
C GLU A 124 7.74 3.87 -16.37
N GLY A 125 8.56 4.59 -17.15
CA GLY A 125 8.06 5.45 -18.22
C GLY A 125 7.18 6.59 -17.69
N GLU A 126 6.25 7.07 -18.53
CA GLU A 126 5.45 8.25 -18.19
C GLU A 126 4.28 7.97 -17.26
N ARG A 127 3.64 6.80 -17.37
CA ARG A 127 2.35 6.51 -16.73
C ARG A 127 2.30 5.21 -15.92
N ARG A 128 3.44 4.55 -15.69
CA ARG A 128 3.45 3.26 -14.97
C ARG A 128 4.26 3.32 -13.69
N ILE A 129 3.90 2.47 -12.75
CA ILE A 129 4.59 2.26 -11.48
C ILE A 129 4.88 0.77 -11.35
N ARG A 130 6.15 0.43 -11.29
CA ARG A 130 6.65 -0.92 -10.98
C ARG A 130 6.76 -1.08 -9.47
N ILE A 131 6.17 -2.16 -8.97
CA ILE A 131 6.19 -2.54 -7.57
C ILE A 131 6.72 -3.97 -7.47
N GLU A 132 7.78 -4.14 -6.69
CA GLU A 132 8.35 -5.45 -6.37
C GLU A 132 8.31 -5.65 -4.86
N LEU A 133 7.67 -6.73 -4.43
CA LEU A 133 7.44 -7.03 -3.03
C LEU A 133 8.01 -8.41 -2.70
N ALA A 134 8.94 -8.46 -1.76
CA ALA A 134 9.35 -9.70 -1.14
C ALA A 134 8.21 -10.26 -0.29
N THR A 135 7.91 -11.55 -0.42
CA THR A 135 6.89 -12.24 0.39
C THR A 135 7.55 -13.11 1.43
N ASP A 136 6.89 -13.35 2.57
CA ASP A 136 7.37 -14.28 3.57
C ASP A 136 7.48 -15.69 2.94
N PRO A 137 8.69 -16.31 2.91
CA PRO A 137 8.88 -17.64 2.32
C PRO A 137 8.11 -18.74 3.04
N THR A 138 7.62 -18.49 4.26
CA THR A 138 6.81 -19.44 5.04
C THR A 138 5.31 -19.35 4.75
N LYS A 139 4.83 -18.23 4.15
CA LYS A 139 3.41 -18.00 3.82
C LYS A 139 3.22 -17.17 2.54
N PRO A 140 3.78 -17.58 1.39
CA PRO A 140 3.78 -16.76 0.19
C PRO A 140 2.36 -16.43 -0.31
N GLU A 141 1.47 -17.41 -0.48
CA GLU A 141 0.18 -17.18 -1.17
C GLU A 141 -0.85 -16.31 -0.43
N GLN A 142 -0.77 -16.24 0.91
CA GLN A 142 -1.73 -15.47 1.70
C GLN A 142 -1.35 -13.99 1.73
N SER A 143 -0.05 -13.70 1.88
CA SER A 143 0.47 -12.33 1.86
C SER A 143 0.26 -11.67 0.50
N GLN A 144 0.45 -12.39 -0.61
CA GLN A 144 0.40 -11.80 -1.95
C GLN A 144 -0.96 -11.20 -2.32
N ARG A 145 -2.04 -11.96 -2.09
CA ARG A 145 -3.40 -11.54 -2.45
C ARG A 145 -3.88 -10.35 -1.62
N GLU A 146 -3.65 -10.40 -0.31
CA GLU A 146 -4.03 -9.34 0.62
C GLU A 146 -3.29 -8.02 0.32
N ILE A 147 -2.00 -8.12 0.00
CA ILE A 147 -1.22 -6.97 -0.42
C ILE A 147 -1.80 -6.41 -1.71
N LEU A 148 -1.90 -7.21 -2.79
CA LEU A 148 -2.44 -6.77 -4.08
C LEU A 148 -3.82 -6.11 -3.98
N GLU A 149 -4.72 -6.70 -3.21
CA GLU A 149 -6.06 -6.17 -2.98
C GLU A 149 -6.02 -4.80 -2.30
N THR A 150 -5.09 -4.58 -1.37
CA THR A 150 -5.02 -3.32 -0.62
C THR A 150 -4.29 -2.21 -1.38
N ILE A 151 -3.17 -2.51 -2.05
CA ILE A 151 -2.48 -1.49 -2.87
C ILE A 151 -3.29 -1.10 -4.10
N GLY A 152 -4.05 -2.05 -4.69
CA GLY A 152 -4.91 -1.80 -5.85
C GLY A 152 -6.17 -1.00 -5.56
N LYS A 153 -6.59 -0.89 -4.29
CA LYS A 153 -7.76 -0.08 -3.90
C LYS A 153 -7.40 1.39 -3.76
N THR A 154 -8.03 2.26 -4.54
CA THR A 154 -8.00 3.70 -4.29
C THR A 154 -8.74 3.99 -2.98
N ALA A 155 -8.03 4.43 -1.94
CA ALA A 155 -8.65 4.77 -0.66
C ALA A 155 -8.93 6.27 -0.65
N LEU A 156 -10.08 6.66 -1.23
CA LEU A 156 -10.58 8.02 -1.12
C LEU A 156 -11.44 8.13 0.14
N LEU A 157 -10.94 8.86 1.13
CA LEU A 157 -11.72 9.22 2.30
C LEU A 157 -12.39 10.57 2.06
N GLU A 158 -13.72 10.61 2.15
CA GLU A 158 -14.52 11.82 2.05
C GLU A 158 -15.39 11.98 3.29
N PHE A 159 -15.46 13.21 3.80
CA PHE A 159 -16.48 13.64 4.73
C PHE A 159 -17.51 14.42 3.93
N LYS A 160 -18.76 13.99 4.02
CA LYS A 160 -19.88 14.59 3.28
C LYS A 160 -20.86 15.24 4.26
N ASP A 161 -21.44 16.35 3.84
CA ASP A 161 -22.57 16.95 4.57
C ASP A 161 -23.88 16.19 4.28
N ALA A 162 -24.97 16.63 4.92
CA ALA A 162 -26.29 16.03 4.74
C ALA A 162 -26.83 16.13 3.30
N SER A 163 -26.28 17.03 2.47
CA SER A 163 -26.63 17.16 1.05
C SER A 163 -25.80 16.24 0.15
N GLY A 164 -24.84 15.51 0.71
CA GLY A 164 -23.93 14.63 -0.02
C GLY A 164 -22.74 15.36 -0.65
N LYS A 165 -22.53 16.64 -0.34
CA LYS A 165 -21.38 17.41 -0.83
C LYS A 165 -20.14 17.07 -0.01
N THR A 166 -19.03 16.78 -0.68
CA THR A 166 -17.73 16.56 -0.04
C THR A 166 -17.21 17.86 0.54
N VAL A 167 -16.98 17.87 1.85
CA VAL A 167 -16.60 19.06 2.62
C VAL A 167 -15.20 18.95 3.22
N LEU A 168 -14.69 17.73 3.40
CA LEU A 168 -13.33 17.44 3.83
C LEU A 168 -12.89 16.09 3.24
N THR A 169 -11.59 15.86 3.10
CA THR A 169 -11.07 14.57 2.62
C THR A 169 -9.90 14.08 3.47
N GLY A 170 -9.46 12.85 3.19
CA GLY A 170 -8.25 12.29 3.79
C GLY A 170 -6.96 13.09 3.52
N ALA A 171 -6.94 14.01 2.54
CA ALA A 171 -5.78 14.86 2.29
C ALA A 171 -5.48 15.82 3.45
N ASN A 172 -6.46 16.07 4.33
CA ASN A 172 -6.29 16.89 5.51
C ASN A 172 -5.96 16.08 6.77
N LEU A 173 -5.69 14.77 6.65
CA LEU A 173 -5.29 13.94 7.77
C LEU A 173 -3.77 13.93 7.94
N THR A 174 -3.32 14.08 9.18
CA THR A 174 -1.93 13.86 9.60
C THR A 174 -1.72 12.45 10.14
N VAL A 175 -2.72 11.88 10.80
CA VAL A 175 -2.66 10.55 11.41
C VAL A 175 -3.97 9.79 11.16
N ALA A 176 -3.84 8.50 10.86
CA ALA A 176 -4.94 7.54 10.85
C ALA A 176 -4.46 6.22 11.43
N GLN A 177 -4.97 5.82 12.59
CA GLN A 177 -4.50 4.61 13.30
C GLN A 177 -5.62 3.81 13.94
N ALA A 178 -5.48 2.49 13.95
CA ALA A 178 -6.38 1.59 14.65
C ALA A 178 -6.07 1.64 16.16
N VAL A 179 -7.11 1.90 16.96
CA VAL A 179 -7.04 1.95 18.43
C VAL A 179 -8.14 1.08 19.03
N TYR A 180 -7.96 0.64 20.26
CA TYR A 180 -9.01 -0.02 21.02
C TYR A 180 -9.50 0.94 22.11
N GLN A 181 -10.81 1.17 22.15
CA GLN A 181 -11.45 1.90 23.23
C GLN A 181 -12.32 0.95 24.05
N THR A 182 -12.25 1.07 25.37
CA THR A 182 -13.09 0.27 26.27
C THR A 182 -14.48 0.89 26.35
N ASP A 183 -15.52 0.11 26.04
CA ASP A 183 -16.91 0.54 26.18
C ASP A 183 -17.41 0.49 27.64
N GLU A 184 -18.64 0.95 27.88
CA GLU A 184 -19.27 0.95 29.22
C GLU A 184 -19.42 -0.44 29.84
N PHE A 185 -19.32 -1.50 29.03
CA PHE A 185 -19.42 -2.90 29.47
C PHE A 185 -18.05 -3.56 29.63
N GLY A 186 -16.95 -2.80 29.54
CA GLY A 186 -15.59 -3.31 29.68
C GLY A 186 -15.06 -4.07 28.45
N ARG A 187 -15.72 -3.99 27.30
CA ARG A 187 -15.29 -4.65 26.06
C ARG A 187 -14.37 -3.72 25.28
N GLN A 188 -13.29 -4.27 24.72
CA GLN A 188 -12.42 -3.53 23.81
C GLN A 188 -13.06 -3.45 22.42
N VAL A 189 -13.44 -2.25 22.01
CA VAL A 189 -14.02 -1.97 20.69
C VAL A 189 -12.94 -1.36 19.79
N PRO A 190 -12.70 -1.92 18.60
CA PRO A 190 -11.76 -1.33 17.65
C PRO A 190 -12.35 -0.05 17.04
N MET A 191 -11.55 1.00 16.95
CA MET A 191 -11.90 2.28 16.35
C MET A 191 -10.75 2.79 15.50
N VAL A 192 -11.04 3.64 14.52
CA VAL A 192 -10.01 4.35 13.77
C VAL A 192 -9.92 5.77 14.35
N SER A 193 -8.77 6.09 14.93
CA SER A 193 -8.46 7.44 15.37
C SER A 193 -7.89 8.23 14.20
N LEU A 194 -8.48 9.40 13.95
CA LEU A 194 -8.10 10.32 12.89
C LEU A 194 -7.64 11.64 13.50
N GLU A 195 -6.53 12.17 13.00
CA GLU A 195 -6.01 13.49 13.36
C GLU A 195 -5.91 14.35 12.09
N PHE A 196 -6.41 15.58 12.16
CA PHE A 196 -6.37 16.53 11.06
C PHE A 196 -5.19 17.50 11.18
N ASP A 197 -4.70 17.97 10.03
CA ASP A 197 -3.83 19.15 9.99
C ASP A 197 -4.59 20.41 10.48
N SER A 198 -3.86 21.52 10.68
CA SER A 198 -4.46 22.76 11.20
C SER A 198 -5.59 23.31 10.32
N LYS A 199 -5.54 23.13 9.00
CA LYS A 199 -6.59 23.59 8.07
C LYS A 199 -7.79 22.66 8.14
N GLY A 200 -7.56 21.34 8.13
CA GLY A 200 -8.60 20.32 8.28
C GLY A 200 -9.35 20.44 9.59
N ALA A 201 -8.64 20.69 10.69
CA ALA A 201 -9.25 20.90 12.00
C ALA A 201 -10.20 22.11 12.02
N GLN A 202 -9.83 23.21 11.38
CA GLN A 202 -10.70 24.40 11.27
C GLN A 202 -11.97 24.10 10.46
N ILE A 203 -11.81 23.48 9.29
CA ILE A 203 -12.93 23.09 8.42
C ILE A 203 -13.85 22.12 9.18
N PHE A 204 -13.28 21.10 9.82
CA PHE A 204 -14.04 20.11 10.57
C PHE A 204 -14.79 20.73 11.77
N ALA A 205 -14.16 21.67 12.48
CA ALA A 205 -14.80 22.39 13.57
C ALA A 205 -15.99 23.24 13.09
N GLU A 206 -15.85 23.97 11.98
CA GLU A 206 -16.93 24.78 11.42
C GLU A 206 -18.11 23.92 10.92
N LEU A 207 -17.80 22.81 10.25
CA LEU A 207 -18.80 21.86 9.75
C LEU A 207 -19.57 21.22 10.90
N THR A 208 -18.88 20.72 11.92
CA THR A 208 -19.52 20.08 13.07
C THR A 208 -20.32 21.07 13.91
N ALA A 209 -19.86 22.32 14.05
CA ALA A 209 -20.60 23.37 14.75
C ALA A 209 -21.91 23.75 14.03
N SER A 210 -21.93 23.70 12.70
CA SER A 210 -23.13 24.02 11.89
C SER A 210 -24.09 22.85 11.71
N HIS A 211 -23.67 21.62 12.03
CA HIS A 211 -24.43 20.38 11.82
C HIS A 211 -24.59 19.57 13.12
N ILE A 212 -24.85 20.26 14.23
CA ILE A 212 -25.19 19.61 15.51
C ILE A 212 -26.64 19.10 15.41
N GLY A 213 -26.83 17.79 15.54
CA GLY A 213 -28.14 17.11 15.48
C GLY A 213 -27.98 15.60 15.36
#